data_AF-A0A395RAD3-F1
#
_entry.id   AF-A0A395RAD3-F1
#
_cell.length_a   1.000
_cell.length_b   1.000
_cell.length_c   1.000
_cell.angle_alpha   90.00
_cell.angle_beta   90.00
_cell.angle_gamma   90.00
#
_symmetry.space_group_name_H-M   'P 1'
#
loop_
_entity.id
_entity.type
_entity.pdbx_description
1 polymer ?
#
loop_
_entity_poly.entity_id
_entity_poly.type
_entity_poly.pdbx_seq_one_letter_code
_entity_poly.pdbx_strand_id
1 'polypeptide(L)'
;MCVLKSGKEYGPQHVQWLAAQVPGLVCISMDDVPGVPVVRPRHDWPGWWAKLNLFDPELIPGDLLYLDLDTAVPGDLAPLEQVGTTTMLSDFYHPQRPASGLMYIVQADKAAVWRAWLKDPAAHMRRCVTTQCWGDQGFLAGVLTPQRWQQVLPGAVVSYKVHCRGKGLPAGAAVVCFHGQPRPWAVNEAWVPT
;
A
#
# COMPACT_ATOMS: atom_id res chain seq x y z
N MET A 1 -3.01 7.77 -2.17
CA MET A 1 -1.57 7.91 -2.50
C MET A 1 -1.00 6.56 -2.90
N CYS A 2 0.03 6.54 -3.73
CA CYS A 2 0.83 5.34 -4.03
C CYS A 2 2.33 5.69 -4.04
N VAL A 3 3.19 4.68 -4.14
CA VAL A 3 4.65 4.84 -4.19
C VAL A 3 5.17 4.07 -5.40
N LEU A 4 5.95 4.74 -6.23
CA LEU A 4 6.68 4.11 -7.34
C LEU A 4 8.18 4.22 -7.08
N LYS A 5 8.82 3.06 -6.95
CA LYS A 5 10.25 2.92 -7.21
C LYS A 5 10.40 2.16 -8.53
N SER A 6 10.76 2.86 -9.60
CA SER A 6 10.92 2.21 -10.89
C SER A 6 12.00 1.13 -10.84
N GLY A 7 11.72 0.03 -11.52
CA GLY A 7 12.60 -1.13 -11.56
C GLY A 7 12.15 -2.09 -12.64
N LYS A 8 12.52 -3.37 -12.49
CA LYS A 8 12.17 -4.40 -13.48
C LYS A 8 10.67 -4.70 -13.53
N GLU A 9 9.99 -4.58 -12.38
CA GLU A 9 8.60 -4.99 -12.25
C GLU A 9 7.61 -3.82 -12.35
N TYR A 10 7.95 -2.68 -11.76
CA TYR A 10 7.06 -1.52 -11.72
C TYR A 10 7.64 -0.32 -12.47
N GLY A 11 6.77 0.43 -13.16
CA GLY A 11 7.08 1.66 -13.86
C GLY A 11 5.85 2.60 -13.89
N PRO A 12 5.98 3.79 -14.50
CA PRO A 12 4.94 4.82 -14.52
C PRO A 12 3.57 4.32 -15.01
N GLN A 13 3.53 3.39 -15.95
CA GLN A 13 2.30 2.82 -16.49
C GLN A 13 1.44 2.11 -15.43
N HIS A 14 2.04 1.51 -14.39
CA HIS A 14 1.29 0.87 -13.32
C HIS A 14 0.70 1.89 -12.34
N VAL A 15 1.34 3.05 -12.18
CA VAL A 15 0.76 4.18 -11.45
C VAL A 15 -0.43 4.76 -12.22
N GLN A 16 -0.29 4.94 -13.53
CA GLN A 16 -1.36 5.44 -14.39
C GLN A 16 -2.57 4.49 -14.38
N TRP A 17 -2.32 3.18 -14.42
CA TRP A 17 -3.37 2.16 -14.32
C TRP A 17 -4.14 2.24 -12.98
N LEU A 18 -3.44 2.47 -11.86
CA LEU A 18 -4.10 2.71 -10.58
C LEU A 18 -4.82 4.07 -10.54
N ALA A 19 -4.24 5.12 -11.12
CA ALA A 19 -4.82 6.47 -11.16
C ALA A 19 -6.12 6.53 -11.98
N ALA A 20 -6.27 5.67 -13.00
CA ALA A 20 -7.51 5.53 -13.76
C ALA A 20 -8.69 5.05 -12.90
N GLN A 21 -8.41 4.38 -11.77
CA GLN A 21 -9.40 3.86 -10.83
C GLN A 21 -9.57 4.75 -9.59
N VAL A 22 -8.55 5.53 -9.25
CA VAL A 22 -8.51 6.35 -8.03
C VAL A 22 -8.36 7.83 -8.41
N PRO A 23 -9.49 8.55 -8.58
CA PRO A 23 -9.46 9.98 -8.84
C PRO A 23 -8.65 10.74 -7.78
N GLY A 24 -7.78 11.65 -8.21
CA GLY A 24 -6.93 12.43 -7.30
C GLY A 24 -5.73 11.65 -6.73
N LEU A 25 -5.39 10.48 -7.27
CA LEU A 25 -4.19 9.75 -6.84
C LEU A 25 -2.94 10.61 -7.00
N VAL A 26 -2.16 10.70 -5.91
CA VAL A 26 -0.82 11.30 -5.89
C VAL A 26 0.21 10.20 -5.69
N CYS A 27 1.30 10.24 -6.45
CA CYS A 27 2.40 9.28 -6.39
C CYS A 27 3.62 9.86 -5.70
N ILE A 28 4.26 9.10 -4.81
CA ILE A 28 5.64 9.39 -4.39
C ILE A 28 6.59 8.66 -5.34
N SER A 29 7.47 9.40 -6.02
CA SER A 29 8.48 8.79 -6.88
C SER A 29 9.64 9.75 -7.18
N MET A 30 10.82 9.17 -7.44
CA MET A 30 11.93 9.90 -8.06
C MET A 30 11.69 10.16 -9.56
N ASP A 31 10.85 9.34 -10.20
CA ASP A 31 10.56 9.40 -11.62
C ASP A 31 9.31 10.23 -11.90
N ASP A 32 9.23 10.86 -13.08
CA ASP A 32 7.99 11.46 -13.54
C ASP A 32 6.94 10.39 -13.91
N VAL A 33 5.68 10.69 -13.61
CA VAL A 33 4.54 9.87 -14.01
C VAL A 33 3.59 10.75 -14.81
N PRO A 34 3.58 10.66 -16.15
CA PRO A 34 2.74 11.51 -16.98
C PRO A 34 1.26 11.40 -16.58
N GLY A 35 0.59 12.54 -16.39
CA GLY A 35 -0.83 12.61 -16.02
C GLY A 35 -1.14 12.33 -14.54
N VAL A 36 -0.15 12.03 -13.70
CA VAL A 36 -0.34 11.80 -12.26
C VAL A 36 0.54 12.77 -11.47
N PRO A 37 0.00 13.54 -10.50
CA PRO A 37 0.82 14.37 -9.63
C PRO A 37 1.87 13.56 -8.88
N VAL A 38 3.13 14.02 -8.90
CA VAL A 38 4.25 13.37 -8.22
C VAL A 38 4.81 14.23 -7.10
N VAL A 39 5.00 13.62 -5.93
CA VAL A 39 5.73 14.17 -4.79
C VAL A 39 7.13 13.55 -4.77
N ARG A 40 8.17 14.39 -4.77
CA ARG A 40 9.56 13.93 -4.75
C ARG A 40 9.99 13.51 -3.35
N PRO A 41 10.35 12.23 -3.11
CA PRO A 41 10.84 11.83 -1.81
C PRO A 41 12.20 12.46 -1.52
N ARG A 42 12.47 12.71 -0.23
CA ARG A 42 13.80 13.18 0.22
C ARG A 42 14.87 12.09 0.12
N HIS A 43 14.43 10.82 0.16
CA HIS A 43 15.32 9.66 0.14
C HIS A 43 14.89 8.66 -0.92
N ASP A 44 15.85 8.25 -1.75
CA ASP A 44 15.64 7.25 -2.80
C ASP A 44 15.94 5.83 -2.29
N TRP A 45 15.11 5.34 -1.35
CA TRP A 45 15.28 3.99 -0.81
C TRP A 45 14.89 2.91 -1.83
N PRO A 46 15.58 1.75 -1.82
CA PRO A 46 15.40 0.73 -2.85
C PRO A 46 14.12 -0.09 -2.66
N GLY A 47 13.51 -0.50 -3.77
CA GLY A 47 12.36 -1.42 -3.79
C GLY A 47 11.20 -0.97 -2.91
N TRP A 48 10.64 -1.90 -2.13
CA TRP A 48 9.53 -1.61 -1.21
C TRP A 48 9.91 -0.62 -0.09
N TRP A 49 11.19 -0.40 0.18
CA TRP A 49 11.62 0.54 1.23
C TRP A 49 11.32 2.00 0.86
N ALA A 50 11.08 2.29 -0.43
CA ALA A 50 10.60 3.60 -0.86
C ALA A 50 9.30 4.02 -0.13
N LYS A 51 8.48 3.06 0.33
CA LYS A 51 7.25 3.30 1.09
C LYS A 51 7.49 4.05 2.40
N LEU A 52 8.70 4.00 2.96
CA LEU A 52 8.98 4.70 4.22
C LEU A 52 8.89 6.22 4.07
N ASN A 53 8.99 6.76 2.84
CA ASN A 53 8.72 8.18 2.57
C ASN A 53 7.26 8.60 2.86
N LEU A 54 6.30 7.68 2.90
CA LEU A 54 4.90 7.98 3.32
C LEU A 54 4.82 8.54 4.74
N PHE A 55 5.83 8.23 5.56
CA PHE A 55 5.89 8.62 6.95
C PHE A 55 6.71 9.89 7.18
N ASP A 56 7.28 10.53 6.15
CA ASP A 56 7.88 11.86 6.31
C ASP A 56 6.76 12.88 6.60
N PRO A 57 6.66 13.41 7.84
CA PRO A 57 5.54 14.25 8.24
C PRO A 57 5.56 15.63 7.57
N GLU A 58 6.69 16.05 7.02
CA GLU A 58 6.86 17.33 6.32
C GLU A 58 6.61 17.17 4.81
N LEU A 59 6.95 16.02 4.24
CA LEU A 59 6.73 15.75 2.81
C LEU A 59 5.23 15.63 2.49
N ILE A 60 4.48 14.96 3.36
CA ILE A 60 3.06 14.70 3.17
C ILE A 60 2.32 15.14 4.43
N PRO A 61 1.77 16.36 4.47
CA PRO A 61 0.95 16.79 5.59
C PRO A 61 -0.43 16.12 5.55
N GLY A 62 -1.01 15.89 6.72
CA GLY A 62 -2.36 15.33 6.87
C GLY A 62 -2.42 13.81 6.74
N ASP A 63 -3.59 13.26 7.00
CA ASP A 63 -3.83 11.82 6.89
C ASP A 63 -3.78 11.37 5.42
N LEU A 64 -3.48 10.09 5.19
CA LEU A 64 -3.47 9.54 3.84
C LEU A 64 -3.96 8.09 3.79
N LEU A 65 -4.61 7.74 2.68
CA LEU A 65 -4.83 6.36 2.25
C LEU A 65 -3.77 5.98 1.22
N TYR A 66 -3.04 4.90 1.48
CA TYR A 66 -1.99 4.34 0.64
C TYR A 66 -2.43 3.01 0.03
N LEU A 67 -2.16 2.81 -1.26
CA LEU A 67 -2.38 1.56 -1.99
C LEU A 67 -1.08 1.11 -2.71
N ASP A 68 -0.75 -0.18 -2.64
CA ASP A 68 0.26 -0.78 -3.50
C ASP A 68 -0.19 -0.78 -4.97
N LEU A 69 0.78 -0.73 -5.90
CA LEU A 69 0.51 -0.66 -7.35
C LEU A 69 -0.13 -1.94 -7.93
N ASP A 70 -0.14 -3.04 -7.19
CA ASP A 70 -0.80 -4.30 -7.55
C ASP A 70 -2.21 -4.41 -6.94
N THR A 71 -2.96 -3.30 -6.94
CA THR A 71 -4.29 -3.21 -6.33
C THR A 71 -5.35 -2.79 -7.35
N ALA A 72 -6.44 -3.55 -7.47
CA ALA A 72 -7.63 -3.11 -8.21
C ALA A 72 -8.64 -2.47 -7.25
N VAL A 73 -9.36 -1.46 -7.72
CA VAL A 73 -10.34 -0.70 -6.92
C VAL A 73 -11.71 -0.74 -7.61
N PRO A 74 -12.45 -1.85 -7.50
CA PRO A 74 -13.76 -1.99 -8.15
C PRO A 74 -14.91 -1.30 -7.40
N GLY A 75 -14.68 -0.77 -6.19
CA GLY A 75 -15.72 -0.13 -5.37
C GLY A 75 -15.27 1.18 -4.73
N ASP A 76 -16.16 1.74 -3.91
CA ASP A 76 -15.98 3.05 -3.28
C ASP A 76 -14.93 3.04 -2.16
N LEU A 77 -14.00 4.00 -2.21
CA LEU A 77 -12.96 4.17 -1.20
C LEU A 77 -13.38 5.06 -0.02
N ALA A 78 -14.50 5.79 -0.12
CA ALA A 78 -14.89 6.76 0.92
C ALA A 78 -14.92 6.18 2.35
N PRO A 79 -15.39 4.94 2.60
CA PRO A 79 -15.33 4.35 3.94
C PRO A 79 -13.90 4.13 4.45
N LEU A 80 -12.95 3.84 3.56
CA LEU A 80 -11.53 3.66 3.91
C LEU A 80 -10.86 5.00 4.20
N GLU A 81 -11.22 6.05 3.45
CA GLU A 81 -10.69 7.40 3.62
C GLU A 81 -11.20 8.07 4.92
N GLN A 82 -12.30 7.59 5.48
CA GLN A 82 -12.93 8.15 6.68
C GLN A 82 -12.64 7.34 7.96
N VAL A 83 -11.78 6.33 7.90
CA VAL A 83 -11.53 5.43 9.06
C VAL A 83 -10.93 6.15 10.27
N GLY A 84 -10.18 7.23 10.05
CA GLY A 84 -9.71 8.16 11.10
C GLY A 84 -8.67 7.60 12.08
N THR A 85 -8.24 6.35 11.92
CA THR A 85 -7.22 5.70 12.75
C THR A 85 -6.24 4.95 11.86
N THR A 86 -4.93 4.95 12.18
CA THR A 86 -3.95 4.19 11.41
C THR A 86 -4.38 2.72 11.31
N THR A 87 -4.58 2.27 10.08
CA THR A 87 -5.16 0.97 9.77
C THR A 87 -4.32 0.30 8.71
N MET A 88 -3.91 -0.95 8.96
CA MET A 88 -3.13 -1.75 8.02
C MET A 88 -3.92 -2.98 7.59
N LEU A 89 -3.52 -3.58 6.48
CA LEU A 89 -4.03 -4.86 6.04
C LEU A 89 -3.60 -5.97 7.02
N SER A 90 -4.46 -6.94 7.30
CA SER A 90 -4.05 -8.25 7.81
C SER A 90 -3.53 -9.10 6.66
N ASP A 91 -2.38 -9.73 6.83
CA ASP A 91 -1.86 -10.68 5.84
C ASP A 91 -2.90 -11.77 5.56
N PHE A 92 -3.18 -12.03 4.27
CA PHE A 92 -4.27 -12.90 3.87
C PHE A 92 -4.03 -14.39 4.14
N TYR A 93 -2.79 -14.80 4.38
CA TYR A 93 -2.43 -16.17 4.77
C TYR A 93 -2.10 -16.29 6.27
N HIS A 94 -1.70 -15.18 6.89
CA HIS A 94 -1.36 -15.08 8.31
C HIS A 94 -2.04 -13.87 8.96
N PRO A 95 -3.37 -13.91 9.19
CA PRO A 95 -4.18 -12.74 9.58
C PRO A 95 -3.73 -11.99 10.84
N GLN A 96 -2.97 -12.65 11.71
CA GLN A 96 -2.36 -12.05 12.90
C GLN A 96 -1.24 -11.05 12.58
N ARG A 97 -0.67 -11.10 11.37
CA ARG A 97 0.44 -10.25 10.93
C ARG A 97 -0.10 -9.07 10.12
N PRO A 98 0.41 -7.84 10.33
CA PRO A 98 0.11 -6.73 9.44
C PRO A 98 0.82 -6.92 8.09
N ALA A 99 0.20 -6.39 7.05
CA ALA A 99 0.75 -6.19 5.71
C ALA A 99 0.57 -4.72 5.30
N SER A 100 1.49 -4.21 4.50
CA SER A 100 1.56 -2.79 4.12
C SER A 100 1.01 -2.47 2.74
N GLY A 101 0.32 -3.43 2.10
CA GLY A 101 -0.23 -3.25 0.75
C GLY A 101 -1.41 -2.28 0.66
N LEU A 102 -2.08 -2.02 1.78
CA LEU A 102 -3.12 -1.01 1.93
C LEU A 102 -3.04 -0.42 3.34
N MET A 103 -2.87 0.89 3.46
CA MET A 103 -2.72 1.55 4.75
C MET A 103 -3.48 2.88 4.79
N TYR A 104 -4.26 3.11 5.84
CA TYR A 104 -4.62 4.47 6.26
C TYR A 104 -3.59 4.90 7.31
N ILE A 105 -2.97 6.06 7.14
CA ILE A 105 -1.91 6.56 8.01
C ILE A 105 -2.33 7.92 8.54
N VAL A 106 -2.56 8.03 9.85
CA VAL A 106 -2.84 9.33 10.47
C VAL A 106 -1.56 10.15 10.59
N GLN A 107 -1.68 11.47 10.42
CA GLN A 107 -0.56 12.40 10.50
C GLN A 107 0.21 12.27 11.82
N ALA A 108 -0.51 12.04 12.93
CA ALA A 108 0.07 11.96 14.27
C ALA A 108 1.08 10.81 14.43
N ASP A 109 0.91 9.71 13.68
CA ASP A 109 1.75 8.52 13.81
C ASP A 109 3.01 8.58 12.94
N LYS A 110 3.02 9.45 11.92
CA LYS A 110 4.12 9.57 10.95
C LYS A 110 5.46 9.86 11.62
N ALA A 111 5.50 10.82 12.53
CA ALA A 111 6.74 11.25 13.18
C ALA A 111 7.42 10.12 13.97
N ALA A 112 6.65 9.23 14.60
CA ALA A 112 7.21 8.09 15.33
C ALA A 112 7.88 7.09 14.39
N VAL A 113 7.19 6.73 13.29
CA VAL A 113 7.74 5.84 12.25
C VAL A 113 8.95 6.44 11.57
N TRP A 114 8.88 7.71 11.19
CA TRP A 114 9.97 8.43 10.52
C TRP A 114 11.24 8.49 11.37
N ARG A 115 11.10 8.93 12.64
CA ARG A 115 12.22 8.99 13.58
C ARG A 115 12.79 7.61 13.86
N ALA A 116 11.95 6.58 13.98
CA ALA A 116 12.42 5.21 14.16
C ALA A 116 13.23 4.75 12.94
N TRP A 117 12.71 4.99 11.73
CA TRP A 117 13.35 4.58 10.48
C TRP A 117 14.70 5.24 10.27
N LEU A 118 14.78 6.57 10.46
CA LEU A 118 15.99 7.35 10.25
C LEU A 118 17.13 7.05 11.23
N LYS A 119 16.89 6.31 12.32
CA LYS A 119 17.97 5.91 13.24
C LYS A 119 19.04 5.08 12.54
N ASP A 120 18.63 4.09 11.76
CA ASP A 120 19.53 3.29 10.92
C ASP A 120 18.73 2.51 9.85
N PRO A 121 18.38 3.17 8.72
CA PRO A 121 17.67 2.51 7.62
C PRO A 121 18.36 1.24 7.14
N ALA A 122 19.69 1.25 7.08
CA ALA A 122 20.47 0.11 6.57
C ALA A 122 20.39 -1.09 7.52
N ALA A 123 20.47 -0.89 8.84
CA ALA A 123 20.27 -1.97 9.81
C ALA A 123 18.83 -2.50 9.79
N HIS A 124 17.84 -1.63 9.60
CA HIS A 124 16.46 -2.07 9.44
C HIS A 124 16.27 -2.93 8.19
N MET A 125 16.83 -2.53 7.05
CA MET A 125 16.81 -3.35 5.83
C MET A 125 17.48 -4.71 6.03
N ARG A 126 18.62 -4.77 6.75
CA ARG A 126 19.34 -6.02 7.03
C ARG A 126 18.58 -6.96 7.98
N ARG A 127 17.86 -6.43 8.98
CA ARG A 127 17.15 -7.25 9.98
C ARG A 127 15.79 -7.73 9.48
N CYS A 128 15.13 -6.97 8.61
CA CYS A 128 13.77 -7.22 8.16
C CYS A 128 13.72 -8.21 6.98
N VAL A 129 14.34 -9.38 7.17
CA VAL A 129 14.49 -10.45 6.18
C VAL A 129 14.00 -11.81 6.70
N THR A 130 13.29 -11.83 7.83
CA THR A 130 12.72 -13.06 8.40
C THR A 130 11.23 -13.11 8.15
N THR A 131 10.63 -14.30 8.19
CA THR A 131 9.17 -14.44 7.94
C THR A 131 8.32 -13.72 8.99
N GLN A 132 8.85 -13.48 10.19
CA GLN A 132 8.21 -12.73 11.27
C GLN A 132 8.42 -11.21 11.15
N CYS A 133 9.47 -10.78 10.45
CA CYS A 133 9.82 -9.38 10.25
C CYS A 133 10.29 -9.21 8.81
N TRP A 134 9.35 -9.22 7.86
CA TRP A 134 9.66 -9.21 6.44
C TRP A 134 9.42 -7.82 5.84
N GLY A 135 10.43 -7.24 5.19
CA GLY A 135 10.30 -5.99 4.47
C GLY A 135 9.80 -4.81 5.31
N ASP A 136 9.17 -3.85 4.65
CA ASP A 136 8.62 -2.65 5.28
C ASP A 136 7.47 -2.98 6.25
N GLN A 137 6.59 -3.94 5.93
CA GLN A 137 5.52 -4.36 6.86
C GLN A 137 6.08 -4.89 8.18
N GLY A 138 7.20 -5.63 8.14
CA GLY A 138 7.85 -6.16 9.33
C GLY A 138 8.49 -5.06 10.19
N PHE A 139 9.04 -4.03 9.55
CA PHE A 139 9.51 -2.84 10.25
C PHE A 139 8.35 -2.10 10.92
N LEU A 140 7.28 -1.81 10.15
CA LEU A 140 6.11 -1.07 10.63
C LEU A 140 5.40 -1.78 11.79
N ALA A 141 5.30 -3.12 11.74
CA ALA A 141 4.76 -3.93 12.83
C ALA A 141 5.48 -3.75 14.17
N GLY A 142 6.76 -3.36 14.14
CA GLY A 142 7.55 -3.11 15.34
C GLY A 142 7.45 -1.69 15.89
N VAL A 143 6.75 -0.79 15.18
CA VAL A 143 6.62 0.62 15.56
C VAL A 143 5.17 1.02 15.78
N LEU A 144 4.25 0.47 14.99
CA LEU A 144 2.83 0.78 15.02
C LEU A 144 2.03 -0.33 15.71
N THR A 145 0.92 0.07 16.32
CA THR A 145 -0.16 -0.85 16.76
C THR A 145 -1.44 -0.47 16.01
N PRO A 146 -1.54 -0.76 14.69
CA PRO A 146 -2.64 -0.23 13.89
C PRO A 146 -3.86 -1.13 13.96
N GLN A 147 -5.03 -0.56 13.66
CA GLN A 147 -6.23 -1.34 13.37
C GLN A 147 -6.01 -2.24 12.14
N ARG A 148 -6.94 -3.18 11.91
CA ARG A 148 -6.91 -4.09 10.76
C ARG A 148 -8.12 -3.88 9.86
N TRP A 149 -7.90 -3.71 8.56
CA TRP A 149 -9.00 -3.58 7.59
C TRP A 149 -10.01 -4.72 7.67
N GLN A 150 -9.54 -5.95 7.87
CA GLN A 150 -10.38 -7.14 8.01
C GLN A 150 -11.31 -7.11 9.24
N GLN A 151 -11.02 -6.27 10.24
CA GLN A 151 -11.83 -6.09 11.43
C GLN A 151 -12.73 -4.85 11.33
N VAL A 152 -12.20 -3.75 10.79
CA VAL A 152 -12.90 -2.46 10.74
C VAL A 152 -13.91 -2.40 9.59
N LEU A 153 -13.55 -2.95 8.42
CA LEU A 153 -14.40 -2.99 7.22
C LEU A 153 -14.38 -4.42 6.63
N PRO A 154 -15.00 -5.40 7.30
CA PRO A 154 -14.94 -6.81 6.90
C PRO A 154 -15.50 -7.00 5.49
N GLY A 155 -14.72 -7.65 4.62
CA GLY A 155 -15.09 -7.93 3.22
C GLY A 155 -14.83 -6.78 2.25
N ALA A 156 -14.57 -5.55 2.71
CA ALA A 156 -14.27 -4.43 1.82
C ALA A 156 -12.89 -4.55 1.16
N VAL A 157 -11.91 -5.14 1.86
CA VAL A 157 -10.55 -5.34 1.38
C VAL A 157 -10.25 -6.83 1.27
N VAL A 158 -10.10 -7.31 0.04
CA VAL A 158 -9.99 -8.74 -0.26
C VAL A 158 -8.75 -9.06 -1.08
N SER A 159 -8.28 -10.29 -0.95
CA SER A 159 -7.23 -10.87 -1.79
C SER A 159 -7.80 -11.49 -3.06
N TYR A 160 -7.19 -11.21 -4.21
CA TYR A 160 -7.54 -11.87 -5.48
C TYR A 160 -7.43 -13.39 -5.35
N LYS A 161 -6.28 -13.89 -4.89
CA LYS A 161 -6.01 -15.35 -4.82
C LYS A 161 -6.92 -16.10 -3.84
N VAL A 162 -7.33 -15.47 -2.76
CA VAL A 162 -8.09 -16.13 -1.67
C VAL A 162 -9.59 -16.01 -1.92
N HIS A 163 -10.06 -14.84 -2.35
CA HIS A 163 -11.48 -14.52 -2.37
C HIS A 163 -12.07 -14.43 -3.77
N CYS A 164 -11.29 -14.07 -4.80
CA CYS A 164 -11.85 -13.74 -6.13
C CYS A 164 -11.59 -14.81 -7.19
N ARG A 165 -10.37 -15.38 -7.23
CA ARG A 165 -9.93 -16.29 -8.29
C ARG A 165 -10.86 -17.51 -8.40
N GLY A 166 -11.52 -17.64 -9.55
CA GLY A 166 -12.48 -18.72 -9.85
C GLY A 166 -13.83 -18.59 -9.12
N LYS A 167 -14.08 -17.47 -8.43
CA LYS A 167 -15.28 -17.20 -7.63
C LYS A 167 -16.00 -15.92 -8.06
N GLY A 168 -15.32 -15.04 -8.80
CA GLY A 168 -15.81 -13.70 -9.13
C GLY A 168 -15.54 -12.68 -8.02
N LEU A 169 -15.87 -11.42 -8.27
CA LEU A 169 -15.71 -10.34 -7.30
C LEU A 169 -16.74 -10.49 -6.16
N PRO A 170 -16.32 -10.60 -4.89
CA PRO A 170 -17.25 -10.61 -3.77
C PRO A 170 -18.07 -9.31 -3.71
N ALA A 171 -19.37 -9.42 -3.40
CA ALA A 171 -20.22 -8.26 -3.23
C ALA A 171 -19.69 -7.35 -2.11
N GLY A 172 -19.63 -6.04 -2.39
CA GLY A 172 -19.14 -5.04 -1.43
C GLY A 172 -17.61 -4.94 -1.32
N ALA A 173 -16.85 -5.69 -2.12
CA ALA A 173 -15.40 -5.49 -2.20
C ALA A 173 -15.09 -4.12 -2.82
N ALA A 174 -14.40 -3.26 -2.06
CA ALA A 174 -13.92 -1.96 -2.51
C ALA A 174 -12.50 -2.05 -3.08
N VAL A 175 -11.67 -2.91 -2.49
CA VAL A 175 -10.26 -3.05 -2.83
C VAL A 175 -9.90 -4.52 -2.98
N VAL A 176 -9.22 -4.86 -4.08
CA VAL A 176 -8.69 -6.20 -4.35
C VAL A 176 -7.17 -6.16 -4.48
N CYS A 177 -6.48 -6.79 -3.52
CA CYS A 177 -5.02 -6.87 -3.51
C CYS A 177 -4.50 -8.07 -4.31
N PHE A 178 -3.62 -7.84 -5.28
CA PHE A 178 -2.91 -8.84 -6.08
C PHE A 178 -1.50 -9.09 -5.53
N HIS A 179 -1.41 -9.54 -4.29
CA HIS A 179 -0.13 -9.83 -3.64
C HIS A 179 0.65 -10.93 -4.37
N GLY A 180 1.87 -10.60 -4.78
CA GLY A 180 2.71 -11.50 -5.59
C GLY A 180 2.16 -11.71 -7.00
N GLN A 181 2.31 -12.92 -7.53
CA GLN A 181 1.77 -13.26 -8.86
C GLN A 181 0.42 -14.00 -8.73
N PRO A 182 -0.51 -13.81 -9.70
CA PRO A 182 -0.41 -12.91 -10.86
C PRO A 182 -0.63 -11.43 -10.48
N ARG A 183 -0.12 -10.50 -11.29
CA ARG A 183 -0.45 -9.06 -11.24
C ARG A 183 -1.82 -8.76 -11.86
N PRO A 184 -2.46 -7.60 -11.56
CA PRO A 184 -3.79 -7.28 -12.08
C PRO A 184 -3.87 -7.31 -13.61
N TRP A 185 -2.90 -6.70 -14.29
CA TRP A 185 -2.81 -6.66 -15.76
C TRP A 185 -2.45 -8.01 -16.41
N ALA A 186 -2.22 -9.07 -15.62
CA ALA A 186 -1.94 -10.41 -16.12
C ALA A 186 -3.16 -11.35 -16.04
N VAL A 187 -4.32 -10.85 -15.60
CA VAL A 187 -5.56 -11.64 -15.50
C VAL A 187 -6.63 -11.09 -16.43
N ASN A 188 -7.58 -11.95 -16.81
CA ASN A 188 -8.72 -11.58 -17.65
C ASN A 188 -10.01 -11.72 -16.84
N GLU A 189 -10.18 -10.81 -15.88
CA GLU A 189 -11.34 -10.73 -15.00
C GLU A 189 -12.18 -9.52 -15.40
N ALA A 190 -13.49 -9.67 -15.59
CA ALA A 190 -14.35 -8.61 -16.13
C ALA A 190 -14.41 -7.32 -15.27
N TRP A 191 -14.06 -7.42 -13.99
CA TRP A 191 -14.04 -6.33 -13.03
C TRP A 191 -12.63 -5.72 -12.83
N VAL A 192 -11.61 -6.27 -13.48
CA VAL A 192 -10.25 -5.71 -13.48
C VAL A 192 -10.12 -4.76 -14.68
N PRO A 193 -9.74 -3.50 -14.46
CA PRO A 193 -9.58 -2.55 -15.56
C PRO A 193 -8.47 -2.95 -16.53
N THR A 194 -8.73 -2.72 -17.81
CA THR A 194 -7.79 -2.95 -18.92
C THR A 194 -6.85 -1.76 -19.12
#